data_AF-A0A8T4ZL41-F1
#
_entry.id   AF-A0A8T4ZL41-F1
#
_cell.length_a   1.000
_cell.length_b   1.000
_cell.length_c   1.000
_cell.angle_alpha   90.00
_cell.angle_beta   90.00
_cell.angle_gamma   90.00
#
_symmetry.space_group_name_H-M   'P 1'
#
loop_
_entity.id
_entity.type
_entity.pdbx_description
1 polymer ?
#
loop_
_entity_poly.entity_id
_entity_poly.type
_entity_poly.pdbx_seq_one_letter_code
_entity_poly.pdbx_strand_id
1 'polypeptide(L)'
;MDEMTFNKKEIDLLRAAYQAFVGKTHTFEVYKSPDWENTGIENWVQTEFTVALVDRDYSVTTEGKVKRGCDLIVKNDKLHLDVGIEIRAYTCVYPEGLIDGIEKHPKADLYLFLSQFDNESLSQLNAYFKKNGYIENHRTFSGWMVMLVKKEHKIERKNRQTWKRMTKTKTVE
;
A
#
# COMPACT_ATOMS: atom_id res chain seq x y z
N MET A 1 -14.84 14.37 -12.83
CA MET A 1 -13.43 13.97 -12.65
C MET A 1 -13.54 12.79 -11.72
N ASP A 2 -13.33 11.56 -12.19
CA ASP A 2 -13.37 10.40 -11.29
C ASP A 2 -12.10 10.49 -10.44
N GLU A 3 -12.30 10.80 -9.16
CA GLU A 3 -11.25 10.81 -8.16
C GLU A 3 -10.65 9.40 -8.11
N MET A 4 -9.38 9.25 -8.47
CA MET A 4 -8.72 7.94 -8.42
C MET A 4 -8.62 7.53 -6.96
N THR A 5 -9.46 6.59 -6.58
CA THR A 5 -9.55 6.07 -5.22
C THR A 5 -9.08 4.62 -5.18
N PHE A 6 -8.80 4.14 -3.97
CA PHE A 6 -8.59 2.72 -3.76
C PHE A 6 -9.84 1.94 -4.17
N ASN A 7 -9.66 0.85 -4.91
CA ASN A 7 -10.75 -0.04 -5.26
C ASN A 7 -11.16 -0.88 -4.03
N LYS A 8 -12.35 -1.50 -4.10
CA LYS A 8 -12.91 -2.27 -2.96
C LYS A 8 -11.95 -3.36 -2.43
N LYS A 9 -11.15 -3.99 -3.29
CA LYS A 9 -10.23 -5.07 -2.92
C LYS A 9 -9.02 -4.52 -2.18
N GLU A 10 -8.46 -3.41 -2.64
CA GLU A 10 -7.34 -2.75 -1.94
C GLU A 10 -7.79 -2.18 -0.59
N ILE A 11 -9.01 -1.64 -0.51
CA ILE A 11 -9.62 -1.25 0.77
C ILE A 11 -9.77 -2.46 1.71
N ASP A 12 -10.05 -3.65 1.18
CA ASP A 12 -10.13 -4.88 1.97
C ASP A 12 -8.75 -5.28 2.52
N LEU A 13 -7.67 -5.13 1.74
CA LEU A 13 -6.29 -5.33 2.23
C LEU A 13 -5.96 -4.39 3.39
N LEU A 14 -6.32 -3.10 3.29
CA LEU A 14 -6.14 -2.15 4.39
C LEU A 14 -6.96 -2.54 5.63
N ARG A 15 -8.20 -3.00 5.46
CA ARG A 15 -9.02 -3.51 6.57
C ARG A 15 -8.39 -4.75 7.21
N ALA A 16 -7.85 -5.64 6.39
CA ALA A 16 -7.18 -6.85 6.86
C ALA A 16 -5.99 -6.52 7.74
N ALA A 17 -5.12 -5.62 7.29
CA ALA A 17 -4.00 -5.11 8.06
C ALA A 17 -4.47 -4.43 9.36
N TYR A 18 -5.41 -3.48 9.28
CA TYR A 18 -5.90 -2.78 10.47
C TYR A 18 -6.48 -3.74 11.53
N GLN A 19 -7.31 -4.71 11.11
CA GLN A 19 -7.89 -5.68 12.03
C GLN A 19 -6.85 -6.63 12.63
N ALA A 20 -5.80 -6.97 11.88
CA ALA A 20 -4.70 -7.78 12.39
C ALA A 20 -3.95 -7.11 13.54
N PHE A 21 -3.83 -5.78 13.50
CA PHE A 21 -3.00 -5.01 14.43
C PHE A 21 -3.79 -4.36 15.56
N VAL A 22 -4.98 -3.82 15.31
CA VAL A 22 -5.74 -3.06 16.33
C VAL A 22 -6.04 -3.88 17.60
N GLY A 23 -6.18 -5.20 17.50
CA GLY A 23 -6.40 -6.09 18.64
C GLY A 23 -5.14 -6.45 19.44
N LYS A 24 -3.95 -6.07 18.96
CA LYS A 24 -2.64 -6.45 19.52
C LYS A 24 -1.93 -5.28 20.21
N THR A 25 -2.69 -4.37 20.83
CA THR A 25 -2.16 -3.17 21.50
C THR A 25 -1.05 -3.46 22.51
N HIS A 26 -1.15 -4.55 23.27
CA HIS A 26 -0.11 -4.97 24.22
C HIS A 26 1.25 -5.24 23.55
N THR A 27 1.27 -5.80 22.34
CA THR A 27 2.50 -6.03 21.57
C THR A 27 3.15 -4.69 21.19
N PHE A 28 2.34 -3.71 20.80
CA PHE A 28 2.83 -2.37 20.48
C PHE A 28 3.38 -1.62 21.70
N GLU A 29 2.86 -1.85 22.90
CA GLU A 29 3.44 -1.29 24.12
C GLU A 29 4.82 -1.86 24.43
N VAL A 30 5.08 -3.14 24.13
CA VAL A 30 6.43 -3.72 24.25
C VAL A 30 7.38 -3.07 23.24
N TYR A 31 6.94 -2.91 22.00
CA TYR A 31 7.74 -2.29 20.93
C TYR A 31 7.99 -0.78 21.11
N LYS A 32 7.27 -0.11 22.03
CA LYS A 32 7.58 1.27 22.45
C LYS A 32 8.79 1.36 23.36
N SER A 33 9.25 0.25 23.94
CA SER A 33 10.44 0.27 24.77
C SER A 33 11.69 0.57 23.92
N PRO A 34 12.60 1.45 24.36
CA PRO A 34 13.84 1.74 23.65
C PRO A 34 14.66 0.49 23.32
N ASP A 35 14.59 -0.55 24.15
CA ASP A 35 15.32 -1.81 23.95
C ASP A 35 14.82 -2.61 22.73
N TRP A 36 13.60 -2.33 22.27
CA TRP A 36 12.94 -3.04 21.18
C TRP A 36 12.66 -2.15 19.98
N GLU A 37 13.14 -0.89 20.01
CA GLU A 37 12.87 0.06 18.95
C GLU A 37 13.34 -0.50 17.60
N ASN A 38 12.42 -0.54 16.63
CA ASN A 38 12.59 -1.03 15.25
C ASN A 38 13.13 -2.47 15.12
N THR A 39 13.23 -3.22 16.22
CA THR A 39 13.86 -4.54 16.21
C THR A 39 12.83 -5.61 15.88
N GLY A 40 12.89 -6.18 14.67
CA GLY A 40 12.06 -7.32 14.26
C GLY A 40 10.57 -7.02 14.01
N ILE A 41 10.15 -5.76 14.14
CA ILE A 41 8.76 -5.34 13.92
C ILE A 41 8.29 -5.66 12.50
N GLU A 42 9.11 -5.43 11.48
CA GLU A 42 8.71 -5.68 10.08
C GLU A 42 8.41 -7.17 9.83
N ASN A 43 9.26 -8.07 10.34
CA ASN A 43 9.04 -9.51 10.22
C ASN A 43 7.75 -9.95 10.93
N TRP A 44 7.49 -9.38 12.11
CA TRP A 44 6.25 -9.64 12.84
C TRP A 44 5.03 -9.14 12.07
N VAL A 45 5.07 -7.90 11.56
CA VAL A 45 4.00 -7.30 10.73
C VAL A 45 3.73 -8.12 9.49
N GLN A 46 4.77 -8.56 8.78
CA GLN A 46 4.64 -9.40 7.60
C GLN A 46 3.96 -10.75 7.94
N THR A 47 4.34 -11.36 9.06
CA THR A 47 3.76 -12.63 9.51
C THR A 47 2.29 -12.47 9.85
N GLU A 48 1.95 -11.48 10.69
CA GLU A 48 0.59 -11.21 11.13
C GLU A 48 -0.34 -10.80 9.98
N PHE A 49 0.17 -10.00 9.05
CA PHE A 49 -0.58 -9.63 7.86
C PHE A 49 -0.81 -10.84 6.94
N THR A 50 0.18 -11.71 6.78
CA THR A 50 0.03 -12.95 6.00
C THR A 50 -1.06 -13.85 6.58
N VAL A 51 -1.07 -14.06 7.91
CA VAL A 51 -2.13 -14.83 8.59
C VAL A 51 -3.49 -14.19 8.35
N ALA A 52 -3.61 -12.87 8.54
CA ALA A 52 -4.86 -12.15 8.32
C ALA A 52 -5.37 -12.22 6.87
N LEU A 53 -4.47 -12.32 5.88
CA LEU A 53 -4.84 -12.51 4.47
C LEU A 53 -5.34 -13.94 4.22
N VAL A 54 -4.67 -14.94 4.77
CA VAL A 54 -5.08 -16.36 4.66
C VAL A 54 -6.45 -16.58 5.29
N ASP A 55 -6.73 -16.00 6.46
CA ASP A 55 -8.04 -16.05 7.12
C ASP A 55 -9.18 -15.43 6.29
N ARG A 56 -8.84 -14.62 5.27
CA ARG A 56 -9.77 -13.99 4.32
C ARG A 56 -9.76 -14.65 2.94
N ASP A 57 -9.27 -15.88 2.84
CA ASP A 57 -9.17 -16.65 1.60
C ASP A 57 -8.28 -15.99 0.52
N TYR A 58 -7.31 -15.17 0.92
CA TYR A 58 -6.26 -14.73 0.00
C TYR A 58 -5.11 -15.74 -0.02
N SER A 59 -4.59 -16.03 -1.22
CA SER A 59 -3.33 -16.75 -1.37
C SER A 59 -2.17 -15.76 -1.29
N VAL A 60 -1.11 -16.12 -0.56
CA VAL A 60 0.08 -15.27 -0.39
C VAL A 60 1.31 -16.06 -0.83
N THR A 61 2.21 -15.43 -1.57
CA THR A 61 3.49 -16.04 -1.97
C THR A 61 4.63 -15.02 -1.96
N THR A 62 5.86 -15.51 -1.78
CA THR A 62 7.10 -14.74 -1.94
C THR A 62 7.80 -15.06 -3.26
N GLU A 63 7.29 -16.02 -4.02
CA GLU A 63 7.84 -16.38 -5.32
C GLU A 63 7.68 -15.22 -6.30
N GLY A 64 8.80 -14.75 -6.88
CA GLY A 64 8.80 -13.62 -7.81
C GLY A 64 8.90 -12.23 -7.16
N LYS A 65 8.96 -12.15 -5.82
CA LYS A 65 9.00 -10.88 -5.07
C LYS A 65 10.13 -9.93 -5.51
N VAL A 66 11.29 -10.47 -5.85
CA VAL A 66 12.46 -9.70 -6.36
C VAL A 66 12.12 -8.96 -7.66
N LYS A 67 11.36 -9.59 -8.57
CA LYS A 67 11.00 -8.97 -9.86
C LYS A 67 10.03 -7.81 -9.67
N ARG A 68 9.12 -7.94 -8.71
CA ARG A 68 8.16 -6.91 -8.32
C ARG A 68 8.72 -5.89 -7.33
N GLY A 69 9.89 -6.13 -6.77
CA GLY A 69 10.45 -5.29 -5.72
C GLY A 69 9.49 -5.19 -4.53
N CYS A 70 8.93 -6.32 -4.09
CA CYS A 70 7.97 -6.35 -2.99
C CYS A 70 8.39 -7.40 -1.94
N ASP A 71 7.71 -7.43 -0.79
CA ASP A 71 7.93 -8.43 0.26
C ASP A 71 7.07 -9.67 0.06
N LEU A 72 5.82 -9.45 -0.38
CA LEU A 72 4.82 -10.49 -0.59
C LEU A 72 3.94 -10.18 -1.79
N ILE A 73 3.37 -11.22 -2.38
CA ILE A 73 2.40 -11.13 -3.47
C ILE A 73 1.08 -11.73 -2.98
N VAL A 74 0.02 -10.92 -3.03
CA VAL A 74 -1.34 -11.31 -2.65
C VAL A 74 -2.15 -11.63 -3.90
N LYS A 75 -2.74 -12.82 -3.91
CA LYS A 75 -3.58 -13.33 -4.99
C LYS A 75 -4.96 -13.69 -4.49
N ASN A 76 -5.98 -13.37 -5.28
CA ASN A 76 -7.32 -13.90 -5.10
C ASN A 76 -7.99 -14.02 -6.47
N ASP A 77 -8.09 -15.25 -6.96
CA ASP A 77 -8.58 -15.55 -8.31
C ASP A 77 -10.06 -15.13 -8.47
N LYS A 78 -10.89 -15.36 -7.44
CA LYS A 78 -12.30 -14.95 -7.43
C LYS A 78 -12.45 -13.44 -7.56
N LEU A 79 -11.49 -12.70 -6.99
CA LEU A 79 -11.44 -11.25 -7.04
C LEU A 79 -10.52 -10.74 -8.14
N HIS A 80 -9.92 -11.55 -9.01
CA HIS A 80 -8.93 -11.09 -10.01
C HIS A 80 -7.89 -10.12 -9.42
N LEU A 81 -7.36 -10.44 -8.24
CA LEU A 81 -6.33 -9.65 -7.55
C LEU A 81 -4.99 -10.39 -7.69
N ASP A 82 -3.94 -9.67 -8.08
CA ASP A 82 -2.55 -10.14 -8.11
C ASP A 82 -1.61 -8.95 -7.88
N VAL A 83 -1.37 -8.61 -6.62
CA VAL A 83 -0.65 -7.39 -6.21
C VAL A 83 0.57 -7.71 -5.35
N GLY A 84 1.70 -7.10 -5.68
CA GLY A 84 2.93 -7.12 -4.89
C GLY A 84 2.90 -5.99 -3.87
N ILE A 85 3.06 -6.33 -2.60
CA ILE A 85 3.00 -5.40 -1.48
C ILE A 85 4.38 -5.33 -0.83
N GLU A 86 4.94 -4.12 -0.78
CA GLU A 86 6.10 -3.83 0.06
C GLU A 86 5.62 -3.42 1.45
N ILE A 87 6.18 -4.00 2.50
CA ILE A 87 5.84 -3.69 3.89
C ILE A 87 6.95 -2.82 4.47
N ARG A 88 6.56 -1.73 5.14
CA ARG A 88 7.47 -1.02 6.04
C ARG A 88 6.84 -0.83 7.39
N ALA A 89 7.60 -1.11 8.45
CA ALA A 89 7.11 -0.91 9.80
C ALA A 89 8.18 -0.32 10.72
N TYR A 90 7.80 0.71 11.47
CA TYR A 90 8.67 1.39 12.41
C TYR A 90 7.95 1.54 13.74
N THR A 91 8.69 1.36 14.84
CA THR A 91 8.13 1.50 16.18
C THR A 91 8.21 2.93 16.70
N CYS A 92 8.76 3.86 15.92
CA CYS A 92 8.89 5.28 16.24
C CYS A 92 8.30 6.15 15.11
N VAL A 93 8.20 7.46 15.36
CA VAL A 93 7.77 8.42 14.33
C VAL A 93 8.91 8.62 13.34
N TYR A 94 8.85 7.94 12.19
CA TYR A 94 9.95 7.95 11.22
C TYR A 94 9.47 8.00 9.75
N PRO A 95 8.98 9.16 9.28
CA PRO A 95 8.44 9.31 7.93
C PRO A 95 9.49 9.07 6.84
N GLU A 96 10.76 9.41 7.07
CA GLU A 96 11.84 9.20 6.12
C GLU A 96 12.09 7.71 5.84
N GLY A 97 11.99 6.86 6.87
CA GLY A 97 12.13 5.42 6.71
C GLY A 97 11.01 4.79 5.86
N LEU A 98 9.79 5.35 5.92
CA LEU A 98 8.68 4.93 5.07
C LEU A 98 8.87 5.39 3.61
N ILE A 99 9.35 6.61 3.41
CA ILE A 99 9.67 7.18 2.09
C ILE A 99 10.80 6.40 1.41
N ASP A 100 11.87 6.09 2.14
CA ASP A 100 13.01 5.29 1.64
C ASP A 100 12.55 3.90 1.16
N GLY A 101 11.55 3.30 1.82
CA GLY A 101 10.91 2.08 1.34
C GLY A 101 10.34 2.21 -0.08
N ILE A 102 9.65 3.32 -0.38
CA ILE A 102 9.13 3.61 -1.73
C ILE A 102 10.26 3.77 -2.74
N GLU A 103 11.32 4.49 -2.36
CA GLU A 103 12.42 4.82 -3.27
C GLU A 103 13.30 3.61 -3.59
N LYS A 104 13.50 2.71 -2.62
CA LYS A 104 14.21 1.43 -2.81
C LYS A 104 13.39 0.40 -3.59
N HIS A 105 12.06 0.44 -3.48
CA HIS A 105 11.16 -0.55 -4.05
C HIS A 105 10.12 0.04 -5.00
N PRO A 106 10.52 0.86 -6.00
CA PRO A 106 9.59 1.64 -6.83
C PRO A 106 8.71 0.78 -7.76
N LYS A 107 8.97 -0.53 -7.83
CA LYS A 107 8.23 -1.50 -8.65
C LYS A 107 7.06 -2.15 -7.90
N ALA A 108 6.94 -1.98 -6.59
CA ALA A 108 5.84 -2.53 -5.83
C ALA A 108 4.51 -1.94 -6.30
N ASP A 109 3.46 -2.78 -6.35
CA ASP A 109 2.13 -2.33 -6.75
C ASP A 109 1.48 -1.49 -5.62
N LEU A 110 1.70 -1.91 -4.37
CA LEU A 110 1.21 -1.28 -3.16
C LEU A 110 2.32 -1.21 -2.09
N TYR A 111 2.21 -0.25 -1.18
CA TYR A 111 3.02 -0.17 0.03
C TYR A 111 2.10 -0.22 1.25
N LEU A 112 2.38 -1.11 2.20
CA LEU A 112 1.69 -1.20 3.48
C LEU A 112 2.61 -0.69 4.58
N PHE A 113 2.24 0.41 5.21
CA PHE A 113 2.97 1.02 6.30
C PHE A 113 2.29 0.77 7.64
N LEU A 114 3.09 0.45 8.65
CA LEU A 114 2.68 0.44 10.05
C LEU A 114 3.69 1.24 10.88
N SER A 115 3.28 2.39 11.41
CA SER A 115 4.21 3.24 12.17
C SER A 115 3.50 4.01 13.27
N GLN A 116 4.25 4.39 14.31
CA GLN A 116 3.85 5.55 15.10
C GLN A 116 3.85 6.79 14.22
N PHE A 117 2.95 7.72 14.51
CA PHE A 117 2.82 8.95 13.74
C PHE A 117 2.42 10.12 14.64
N ASP A 118 2.66 11.32 14.14
CA ASP A 118 2.13 12.57 14.64
C ASP A 118 1.62 13.42 13.46
N ASN A 119 1.10 14.61 13.74
CA ASN A 119 0.56 15.49 12.71
C ASN A 119 1.65 16.00 11.75
N GLU A 120 2.88 16.16 12.22
CA GLU A 120 3.98 16.67 11.41
C GLU A 120 4.44 15.62 10.39
N SER A 121 4.75 14.42 10.85
CA SER A 121 5.12 13.27 10.02
C SER A 121 4.03 12.91 9.01
N LEU A 122 2.75 12.94 9.40
CA LEU A 122 1.65 12.70 8.47
C LEU A 122 1.56 13.80 7.40
N SER A 123 1.77 15.07 7.78
CA SER A 123 1.83 16.18 6.83
C SER A 123 2.99 16.02 5.83
N GLN A 124 4.17 15.60 6.30
CA GLN A 124 5.34 15.34 5.46
C GLN A 124 5.08 14.19 4.47
N LEU A 125 4.51 13.07 4.93
CA LEU A 125 4.13 11.94 4.08
C LEU A 125 3.13 12.38 3.00
N ASN A 126 2.06 13.09 3.38
CA ASN A 126 1.05 13.56 2.44
C ASN A 126 1.64 14.53 1.39
N ALA A 127 2.56 15.41 1.80
CA ALA A 127 3.26 16.29 0.88
C ALA A 127 4.12 15.50 -0.12
N TYR A 128 4.84 14.47 0.35
CA TYR A 128 5.61 13.58 -0.51
C TYR A 128 4.71 12.82 -1.49
N PHE A 129 3.60 12.23 -1.01
CA PHE A 129 2.67 11.47 -1.86
C PHE A 129 2.07 12.34 -2.95
N LYS A 130 1.55 13.51 -2.58
CA LYS A 130 0.99 14.48 -3.53
C LYS A 130 2.02 14.92 -4.57
N LYS A 131 3.24 15.25 -4.15
CA LYS A 131 4.32 15.70 -5.05
C LYS A 131 4.71 14.62 -6.06
N ASN A 132 4.68 13.36 -5.64
CA ASN A 132 5.14 12.24 -6.44
C ASN A 132 4.01 11.44 -7.10
N GLY A 133 2.75 11.88 -7.01
CA GLY A 133 1.61 11.20 -7.61
C GLY A 133 1.37 9.83 -6.99
N TYR A 134 1.41 9.74 -5.67
CA TYR A 134 0.88 8.62 -4.90
C TYR A 134 -0.48 8.99 -4.33
N ILE A 135 -1.29 7.98 -4.09
CA ILE A 135 -2.50 8.09 -3.28
C ILE A 135 -2.40 7.17 -2.08
N GLU A 136 -2.94 7.62 -0.96
CA GLU A 136 -2.89 6.96 0.33
C GLU A 136 -4.26 6.78 0.95
N ASN A 137 -4.42 5.75 1.76
CA ASN A 137 -5.56 5.56 2.64
C ASN A 137 -5.07 4.95 3.94
N HIS A 138 -5.49 5.49 5.08
CA HIS A 138 -4.98 5.07 6.37
C HIS A 138 -6.07 4.94 7.43
N ARG A 139 -5.76 4.15 8.45
CA ARG A 139 -6.53 4.00 9.68
C ARG A 139 -5.58 4.14 10.86
N THR A 140 -6.08 4.63 11.97
CA THR A 140 -5.27 4.90 13.15
C THR A 140 -5.82 4.20 14.38
N PHE A 141 -4.95 3.83 15.31
CA PHE A 141 -5.31 3.29 16.62
C PHE A 141 -4.18 3.56 17.62
N SER A 142 -4.49 4.02 18.83
CA SER A 142 -3.53 4.15 19.95
C SER A 142 -2.17 4.78 19.60
N GLY A 143 -2.14 5.81 18.75
CA GLY A 143 -0.91 6.49 18.30
C GLY A 143 -0.17 5.82 17.12
N TRP A 144 -0.74 4.75 16.57
CA TRP A 144 -0.24 4.04 15.40
C TRP A 144 -1.11 4.29 14.19
N MET A 145 -0.50 4.16 13.02
CA MET A 145 -1.13 4.29 11.72
C MET A 145 -0.87 3.03 10.90
N VAL A 146 -1.91 2.49 10.28
CA VAL A 146 -1.83 1.54 9.18
C VAL A 146 -2.22 2.27 7.92
N MET A 147 -1.31 2.34 6.95
CA MET A 147 -1.51 3.09 5.72
C MET A 147 -1.22 2.21 4.52
N LEU A 148 -2.09 2.28 3.52
CA LEU A 148 -1.86 1.69 2.21
C LEU A 148 -1.59 2.82 1.22
N VAL A 149 -0.53 2.69 0.44
CA VAL A 149 -0.09 3.69 -0.55
C VAL A 149 0.06 3.02 -1.90
N LYS A 150 -0.29 3.71 -2.99
CA LYS A 150 -0.04 3.24 -4.36
C LYS A 150 0.24 4.38 -5.32
N LYS A 151 0.96 4.10 -6.40
CA LYS A 151 1.21 5.09 -7.46
C LYS A 151 -0.08 5.37 -8.21
N GLU A 152 -0.36 6.65 -8.47
CA GLU A 152 -1.43 7.04 -9.36
C GLU A 152 -1.04 6.66 -10.80
N HIS A 153 -1.71 5.64 -11.35
CA HIS A 153 -1.59 5.34 -12.77
C HIS A 153 -2.34 6.41 -13.55
N LYS A 154 -1.62 7.41 -14.08
CA LYS A 154 -2.19 8.32 -15.07
C LYS A 154 -2.73 7.48 -16.22
N ILE A 155 -4.06 7.37 -16.33
CA ILE A 155 -4.71 6.86 -17.53
C ILE A 155 -4.32 7.85 -18.63
N GLU A 156 -3.29 7.52 -19.42
CA GLU A 156 -3.01 8.26 -20.65
C GLU A 156 -4.25 8.08 -21.55
N ARG A 157 -5.18 9.03 -21.50
CA ARG A 157 -6.25 9.18 -22.48
C ARG A 157 -5.66 9.63 -23.82
N LYS A 158 -4.73 8.85 -24.38
CA LYS A 158 -4.32 9.01 -25.78
C LYS A 158 -5.24 8.13 -26.64
N ASN A 159 -5.94 8.78 -27.57
CA ASN A 159 -6.49 8.21 -28.82
C ASN A 159 -7.91 7.59 -28.88
N ARG A 160 -8.91 8.02 -28.07
CA ARG A 160 -10.32 7.80 -28.46
C ARG A 160 -10.90 8.85 -29.42
N GLN A 161 -10.27 10.02 -29.55
CA GLN A 161 -10.70 11.06 -30.51
C GLN A 161 -10.12 10.87 -31.91
N THR A 162 -8.98 10.20 -32.06
CA THR A 162 -8.34 9.96 -33.37
C THR A 162 -9.08 8.91 -34.20
N TRP A 163 -9.72 7.93 -33.56
CA TRP A 163 -10.54 6.92 -34.27
C TRP A 163 -11.87 7.49 -34.80
N LYS A 164 -12.49 8.48 -34.13
CA LYS A 164 -13.71 9.13 -34.62
C LYS A 164 -13.47 10.09 -35.78
N ARG A 165 -12.24 10.54 -36.02
CA ARG A 165 -11.88 11.39 -37.17
C ARG A 165 -11.52 10.59 -38.42
N MET A 166 -11.04 9.35 -38.29
CA MET A 166 -10.68 8.53 -39.45
C MET A 166 -11.84 7.75 -40.07
N THR A 167 -12.95 7.53 -39.35
CA THR A 167 -14.14 6.86 -39.90
C THR A 167 -15.10 7.79 -40.63
N LYS A 168 -14.86 9.12 -40.63
CA LYS A 168 -15.75 10.10 -41.27
C LYS A 168 -15.31 10.56 -42.67
N THR A 169 -14.24 9.99 -43.23
CA THR A 169 -13.67 10.44 -44.52
C THR A 169 -13.75 9.40 -45.65
N LYS A 170 -14.58 8.36 -45.49
CA LYS A 170 -14.85 7.38 -46.56
C LYS A 170 -16.36 7.21 -46.78
N THR A 171 -17.01 8.28 -47.23
CA THR A 171 -18.26 8.18 -48.00
C THR A 171 -18.46 9.50 -48.75
N VAL A 172 -17.84 9.58 -49.93
CA VAL A 172 -18.33 10.42 -51.03
C VAL A 172 -18.11 9.56 -52.27
N GLU A 173 -19.20 8.94 -52.71
CA GLU A 173 -19.39 8.49 -54.09
C GLU A 173 -19.66 9.70 -54.99
#